data_AF-A0A931ATW7-F1
#
_entry.id   AF-A0A931ATW7-F1
#
_cell.length_a   1.000
_cell.length_b   1.000
_cell.length_c   1.000
_cell.angle_alpha   90.00
_cell.angle_beta   90.00
_cell.angle_gamma   90.00
#
_symmetry.space_group_name_H-M   'P 1'
#
loop_
_entity.id
_entity.type
_entity.pdbx_description
1 polymer ?
#
loop_
_entity_poly.entity_id
_entity_poly.type
_entity_poly.pdbx_seq_one_letter_code
_entity_poly.pdbx_strand_id
1 'polypeptide(L)'
;MLSRKVLTGVIVSSIMVALILTFPGVLMADGHEGPGIERTEEIVMAYLNPEDPAEIHDMSYVTEDVTFYDMSMGGVTMATSREELEDYLYWFYNVAFESEVEIRNIIISNGEAVLEWTVMGTHIGEFAEIPPTGNAIEIPMIARYKLQDHEPYHVEQGWIYPMANLLMAQLLAE
;
A
#
# COMPACT_ATOMS: atom_id res chain seq x y z
N MET A 1 -27.34 -70.90 -36.52
CA MET A 1 -28.82 -70.86 -36.33
C MET A 1 -29.08 -70.20 -34.97
N LEU A 2 -29.89 -69.16 -34.73
CA LEU A 2 -30.65 -68.11 -35.47
C LEU A 2 -30.57 -66.83 -34.56
N SER A 3 -30.89 -65.58 -34.91
CA SER A 3 -31.18 -64.84 -36.17
C SER A 3 -31.06 -63.31 -35.87
N ARG A 4 -31.06 -62.45 -36.90
CA ARG A 4 -31.39 -61.01 -36.76
C ARG A 4 -32.90 -60.81 -36.48
N LYS A 5 -33.30 -59.75 -35.75
CA LYS A 5 -34.04 -58.56 -36.29
C LYS A 5 -34.68 -57.61 -35.25
N VAL A 6 -34.54 -56.30 -35.53
CA VAL A 6 -35.53 -55.19 -35.43
C VAL A 6 -35.94 -54.61 -34.04
N LEU A 7 -35.20 -53.56 -33.67
CA LEU A 7 -35.64 -52.18 -33.38
C LEU A 7 -37.16 -51.83 -33.46
N THR A 8 -37.76 -51.41 -32.34
CA THR A 8 -38.75 -50.29 -32.28
C THR A 8 -38.94 -49.80 -30.84
N GLY A 9 -38.92 -48.47 -30.60
CA GLY A 9 -39.16 -47.89 -29.27
C GLY A 9 -38.45 -46.56 -29.05
N VAL A 10 -38.96 -45.48 -29.65
CA VAL A 10 -38.46 -44.10 -29.44
C VAL A 10 -39.20 -43.46 -28.27
N ILE A 11 -38.49 -42.95 -27.27
CA ILE A 11 -38.80 -41.65 -26.64
C ILE A 11 -37.48 -40.94 -26.32
N VAL A 12 -37.34 -39.72 -26.83
CA VAL A 12 -36.29 -38.76 -26.43
C VAL A 12 -36.71 -38.10 -25.13
N SER A 13 -35.87 -38.14 -24.10
CA SER A 13 -35.92 -37.16 -23.03
C SER A 13 -34.53 -36.91 -22.46
N SER A 14 -34.14 -35.64 -22.53
CA SER A 14 -32.96 -35.05 -21.92
C SER A 14 -32.77 -35.47 -20.46
N ILE A 15 -31.51 -35.68 -20.06
CA ILE A 15 -30.79 -34.77 -19.15
C ILE A 15 -29.32 -35.22 -19.15
N MET A 16 -28.44 -34.34 -19.64
CA MET A 16 -27.01 -34.47 -19.45
C MET A 16 -26.70 -33.95 -18.05
N VAL A 17 -26.63 -34.83 -17.05
CA VAL A 17 -26.10 -34.46 -15.73
C VAL A 17 -24.59 -34.26 -15.89
N ALA A 18 -24.18 -33.03 -16.20
CA ALA A 18 -22.84 -32.60 -15.91
C ALA A 18 -22.65 -32.70 -14.39
N LEU A 19 -21.77 -33.60 -13.94
CA LEU A 19 -21.38 -33.66 -12.53
C LEU A 19 -20.71 -32.33 -12.17
N ILE A 20 -21.48 -31.44 -11.54
CA ILE A 20 -20.91 -30.41 -10.68
C ILE A 20 -20.31 -31.18 -9.50
N LEU A 21 -19.01 -31.42 -9.55
CA LEU A 21 -18.25 -31.86 -8.39
C LEU A 21 -18.28 -30.72 -7.38
N THR A 22 -19.26 -30.78 -6.48
CA THR A 22 -19.33 -29.92 -5.31
C THR A 22 -18.10 -30.19 -4.46
N PHE A 23 -17.06 -29.36 -4.62
CA PHE A 23 -16.00 -29.19 -3.64
C PHE A 23 -16.60 -28.45 -2.44
N PRO A 24 -16.90 -29.12 -1.31
CA PRO A 24 -17.35 -28.43 -0.10
C PRO A 24 -16.07 -28.01 0.63
N GLY A 25 -15.46 -26.92 0.16
CA GLY A 25 -14.13 -26.50 0.62
C GLY A 25 -13.48 -25.35 -0.17
N VAL A 26 -14.02 -25.00 -1.33
CA VAL A 26 -13.79 -23.68 -1.97
C VAL A 26 -15.10 -22.90 -1.98
N LEU A 27 -15.75 -22.86 -0.82
CA LEU A 27 -16.51 -21.67 -0.46
C LEU A 27 -15.50 -20.55 -0.27
N MET A 28 -15.87 -19.33 -0.64
CA MET A 28 -14.96 -18.19 -0.67
C MET A 28 -14.26 -18.05 0.69
N ALA A 29 -12.95 -17.84 0.66
CA ALA A 29 -12.29 -17.29 1.82
C ALA A 29 -12.76 -15.83 1.92
N ASP A 30 -13.85 -15.61 2.64
CA ASP A 30 -14.17 -14.33 3.27
C ASP A 30 -13.12 -14.07 4.37
N GLY A 31 -11.84 -14.08 4.00
CA GLY A 31 -10.77 -13.56 4.82
C GLY A 31 -11.00 -12.07 4.87
N HIS A 32 -11.26 -11.55 6.08
CA HIS A 32 -11.81 -10.22 6.32
C HIS A 32 -11.30 -9.20 5.31
N GLU A 33 -12.17 -8.82 4.37
CA GLU A 33 -11.90 -7.64 3.58
C GLU A 33 -11.84 -6.47 4.55
N GLY A 34 -10.77 -5.66 4.46
CA GLY A 34 -10.67 -4.40 5.17
C GLY A 34 -11.80 -3.44 4.79
N PRO A 35 -11.76 -2.18 5.24
CA PRO A 35 -12.82 -1.22 4.94
C PRO A 35 -13.10 -1.15 3.42
N GLY A 36 -14.38 -1.03 3.03
CA GLY A 36 -14.73 -0.83 1.62
C GLY A 36 -14.11 0.47 1.06
N ILE A 37 -13.99 0.59 -0.27
CA ILE A 37 -13.37 1.76 -0.94
C ILE A 37 -13.75 3.10 -0.31
N GLU A 38 -15.05 3.39 -0.12
CA GLU A 38 -15.52 4.69 0.44
C GLU A 38 -14.92 4.98 1.83
N ARG A 39 -14.85 3.96 2.70
CA ARG A 39 -14.29 4.10 4.05
C ARG A 39 -12.76 4.09 4.04
N THR A 40 -12.14 3.40 3.09
CA THR A 40 -10.69 3.45 2.88
C THR A 40 -10.26 4.83 2.39
N GLU A 41 -11.00 5.41 1.45
CA GLU A 41 -10.78 6.78 0.96
C GLU A 41 -10.88 7.79 2.11
N GLU A 42 -11.93 7.72 2.93
CA GLU A 42 -12.11 8.60 4.10
C GLU A 42 -10.88 8.56 5.04
N ILE A 43 -10.46 7.36 5.45
CA ILE A 43 -9.33 7.19 6.40
C ILE A 43 -7.99 7.57 5.77
N VAL A 44 -7.75 7.20 4.51
CA VAL A 44 -6.49 7.51 3.82
C VAL A 44 -6.37 9.00 3.53
N MET A 45 -7.45 9.67 3.12
CA MET A 45 -7.41 11.12 2.88
C MET A 45 -7.29 11.92 4.17
N ALA A 46 -7.84 11.42 5.29
CA ALA A 46 -7.63 12.02 6.61
C ALA A 46 -6.19 11.81 7.11
N TYR A 47 -5.61 10.61 6.94
CA TYR A 47 -4.20 10.36 7.20
C TYR A 47 -3.27 11.23 6.33
N LEU A 48 -3.56 11.36 5.04
CA LEU A 48 -2.67 12.03 4.07
C LEU A 48 -2.83 13.55 3.98
N ASN A 49 -3.80 14.14 4.70
CA ASN A 49 -4.08 15.58 4.80
C ASN A 49 -3.66 16.42 3.56
N PRO A 50 -4.19 16.15 2.36
CA PRO A 50 -3.67 16.73 1.11
C PRO A 50 -3.96 18.24 0.96
N GLU A 51 -4.70 18.85 1.88
CA GLU A 51 -4.95 20.29 1.95
C GLU A 51 -3.79 21.06 2.61
N ASP A 52 -2.96 20.40 3.42
CA ASP A 52 -1.76 20.98 4.03
C ASP A 52 -0.50 20.13 3.75
N PRO A 53 0.22 20.41 2.65
CA PRO A 53 1.44 19.68 2.29
C PRO A 53 2.59 19.78 3.31
N ALA A 54 2.53 20.69 4.29
CA ALA A 54 3.53 20.75 5.37
C ALA A 54 3.23 19.74 6.49
N GLU A 55 1.96 19.33 6.65
CA GLU A 55 1.49 18.37 7.65
C GLU A 55 0.71 17.21 6.98
N ILE A 56 1.31 16.62 5.94
CA ILE A 56 0.74 15.55 5.09
C ILE A 56 0.46 14.21 5.82
N HIS A 57 0.69 14.10 7.13
CA HIS A 57 0.56 12.85 7.88
C HIS A 57 -0.08 13.05 9.27
N ASP A 58 -1.39 12.84 9.38
CA ASP A 58 -2.11 12.83 10.67
C ASP A 58 -1.97 11.45 11.36
N MET A 59 -1.11 11.41 12.38
CA MET A 59 -0.83 10.21 13.18
C MET A 59 -2.06 9.65 13.94
N SER A 60 -3.15 10.42 14.07
CA SER A 60 -4.38 9.92 14.72
C SER A 60 -5.08 8.81 13.92
N TYR A 61 -4.82 8.72 12.60
CA TYR A 61 -5.35 7.70 11.70
C TYR A 61 -4.44 6.48 11.50
N VAL A 62 -3.46 6.29 12.38
CA VAL A 62 -2.43 5.23 12.33
C VAL A 62 -2.53 4.32 13.55
N THR A 63 -2.28 3.01 13.44
CA THR A 63 -2.31 2.11 14.62
C THR A 63 -1.14 2.39 15.58
N GLU A 64 -1.27 1.99 16.85
CA GLU A 64 -0.17 2.16 17.82
C GLU A 64 1.03 1.26 17.50
N ASP A 65 0.78 0.09 16.91
CA ASP A 65 1.70 -0.97 16.51
C ASP A 65 2.02 -0.99 15.01
N VAL A 66 1.83 0.15 14.34
CA VAL A 66 2.03 0.31 12.89
C VAL A 66 3.42 -0.15 12.46
N THR A 67 3.51 -0.89 11.35
CA THR A 67 4.81 -1.29 10.79
C THR A 67 5.05 -0.68 9.41
N PHE A 68 6.08 0.14 9.28
CA PHE A 68 6.53 0.69 8.00
C PHE A 68 7.84 0.05 7.53
N TYR A 69 7.98 -0.12 6.22
CA TYR A 69 9.14 -0.74 5.58
C TYR A 69 9.73 0.17 4.50
N ASP A 70 11.06 0.37 4.51
CA ASP A 70 11.79 0.92 3.36
C ASP A 70 12.16 -0.23 2.41
N MET A 71 11.60 -0.15 1.20
CA MET A 71 11.74 -1.17 0.16
C MET A 71 12.97 -0.97 -0.74
N SER A 72 13.71 0.14 -0.59
CA SER A 72 14.90 0.46 -1.41
C SER A 72 16.00 -0.59 -1.35
N MET A 73 16.14 -1.27 -0.19
CA MET A 73 17.07 -2.38 0.02
C MET A 73 16.38 -3.71 0.32
N GLY A 74 15.14 -3.89 -0.14
CA GLY A 74 14.40 -5.15 -0.04
C GLY A 74 13.51 -5.33 1.19
N GLY A 75 13.11 -4.24 1.85
CA GLY A 75 12.13 -4.27 2.95
C GLY A 75 12.77 -4.26 4.33
N VAL A 76 13.55 -3.23 4.63
CA VAL A 76 14.07 -2.98 5.99
C VAL A 76 12.95 -2.34 6.80
N THR A 77 12.72 -2.82 8.03
CA THR A 77 11.78 -2.19 8.95
C THR A 77 12.24 -0.77 9.30
N MET A 78 11.40 0.21 9.01
CA MET A 78 11.63 1.64 9.20
C MET A 78 11.05 2.12 10.54
N ALA A 79 9.86 1.63 10.90
CA ALA A 79 9.18 1.88 12.17
C ALA A 79 8.31 0.68 12.56
N THR A 80 8.11 0.48 13.87
CA THR A 80 7.27 -0.56 14.49
C THR A 80 6.25 -0.02 15.50
N SER A 81 6.15 1.31 15.62
CA SER A 81 5.12 1.98 16.41
C SER A 81 4.78 3.35 15.81
N ARG A 82 3.66 3.93 16.26
CA ARG A 82 3.24 5.28 15.84
C ARG A 82 4.29 6.35 16.17
N GLU A 83 4.89 6.26 17.35
CA GLU A 83 5.93 7.19 17.84
C GLU A 83 7.19 7.11 16.95
N GLU A 84 7.67 5.90 16.63
CA GLU A 84 8.81 5.72 15.72
C GLU A 84 8.52 6.25 14.29
N LEU A 85 7.27 6.13 13.82
CA LEU A 85 6.87 6.66 12.52
C LEU A 85 6.80 8.19 12.53
N GLU A 86 6.22 8.79 13.57
CA GLU A 86 6.14 10.25 13.76
C GLU A 86 7.53 10.88 13.83
N ASP A 87 8.43 10.33 14.65
CA ASP A 87 9.82 10.75 14.76
C ASP A 87 10.58 10.63 13.43
N TYR A 88 10.40 9.52 12.70
CA TYR A 88 11.04 9.33 11.39
C TYR A 88 10.56 10.37 10.36
N LEU A 89 9.25 10.60 10.26
CA LEU A 89 8.67 11.54 9.31
C LEU A 89 9.07 12.97 9.63
N TYR A 90 9.05 13.36 10.91
CA TYR A 90 9.54 14.66 11.36
C TYR A 90 11.03 14.84 11.06
N TRP A 91 11.86 13.86 11.41
CA TRP A 91 13.29 13.88 11.10
C TRP A 91 13.55 14.02 9.60
N PHE A 92 12.87 13.22 8.78
CA PHE A 92 13.08 13.23 7.33
C PHE A 92 12.69 14.57 6.72
N TYR A 93 11.46 15.05 6.98
CA TYR A 93 10.93 16.24 6.31
C TYR A 93 11.42 17.59 6.85
N ASN A 94 11.89 17.64 8.12
CA ASN A 94 12.23 18.90 8.80
C ASN A 94 13.64 18.97 9.43
N VAL A 95 14.36 17.85 9.54
CA VAL A 95 15.69 17.81 10.21
C VAL A 95 16.81 17.41 9.25
N ALA A 96 16.66 16.30 8.52
CA ALA A 96 17.58 15.92 7.45
C ALA A 96 17.41 16.84 6.23
N PHE A 97 16.16 17.15 5.91
CA PHE A 97 15.77 18.02 4.82
C PHE A 97 14.86 19.15 5.31
N GLU A 98 14.88 20.27 4.60
CA GLU A 98 13.81 21.28 4.63
C GLU A 98 12.98 21.03 3.38
N SER A 99 11.77 20.48 3.55
CA SER A 99 11.06 19.77 2.47
C SER A 99 9.68 20.31 2.16
N GLU A 100 9.29 20.21 0.90
CA GLU A 100 7.93 20.35 0.40
C GLU A 100 7.51 19.06 -0.34
N VAL A 101 6.20 18.75 -0.35
CA VAL A 101 5.66 17.56 -1.01
C VAL A 101 4.67 17.92 -2.10
N GLU A 102 4.86 17.35 -3.30
CA GLU A 102 3.88 17.38 -4.39
C GLU A 102 3.25 15.99 -4.56
N ILE A 103 1.97 15.85 -4.17
CA ILE A 103 1.18 14.64 -4.43
C ILE A 103 0.91 14.52 -5.94
N ARG A 104 1.29 13.39 -6.54
CA ARG A 104 1.08 13.07 -7.96
C ARG A 104 -0.22 12.31 -8.19
N ASN A 105 -0.48 11.30 -7.36
CA ASN A 105 -1.59 10.38 -7.54
C ASN A 105 -1.95 9.67 -6.23
N ILE A 106 -3.24 9.36 -6.05
CA ILE A 106 -3.75 8.52 -4.96
C ILE A 106 -4.66 7.47 -5.59
N ILE A 107 -4.39 6.18 -5.32
CA ILE A 107 -5.19 5.06 -5.80
C ILE A 107 -5.77 4.35 -4.57
N ILE A 108 -7.10 4.27 -4.47
CA ILE A 108 -7.80 3.61 -3.37
C ILE A 108 -8.37 2.26 -3.81
N SER A 109 -8.33 1.27 -2.92
CA SER A 109 -8.96 -0.05 -3.03
C SER A 109 -9.70 -0.39 -1.72
N ASN A 110 -10.32 -1.55 -1.60
CA ASN A 110 -10.79 -2.06 -0.30
C ASN A 110 -9.56 -2.29 0.62
N GLY A 111 -9.54 -1.64 1.78
CA GLY A 111 -8.52 -1.81 2.83
C GLY A 111 -7.09 -1.37 2.48
N GLU A 112 -6.86 -0.86 1.27
CA GLU A 112 -5.51 -0.54 0.77
C GLU A 112 -5.51 0.75 -0.06
N ALA A 113 -4.37 1.43 -0.04
CA ALA A 113 -4.12 2.59 -0.89
C ALA A 113 -2.69 2.61 -1.44
N VAL A 114 -2.50 3.33 -2.53
CA VAL A 114 -1.18 3.70 -3.06
C VAL A 114 -1.10 5.20 -3.22
N LEU A 115 -0.05 5.81 -2.68
CA LEU A 115 0.31 7.22 -2.86
C LEU A 115 1.54 7.30 -3.77
N GLU A 116 1.51 8.19 -4.74
CA GLU A 116 2.66 8.62 -5.54
C GLU A 116 2.89 10.11 -5.29
N TRP A 117 4.12 10.49 -4.94
CA TRP A 117 4.47 11.89 -4.67
C TRP A 117 5.91 12.21 -5.06
N THR A 118 6.26 13.48 -4.99
CA THR A 118 7.64 13.97 -5.12
C THR A 118 7.98 14.79 -3.88
N VAL A 119 9.07 14.46 -3.20
CA VAL A 119 9.65 15.32 -2.15
C VAL A 119 10.70 16.20 -2.79
N MET A 120 10.60 17.50 -2.56
CA MET A 120 11.58 18.50 -3.01
C MET A 120 12.09 19.24 -1.78
N GLY A 121 13.31 19.76 -1.80
CA GLY A 121 13.83 20.44 -0.61
C GLY A 121 15.32 20.70 -0.63
N THR A 122 15.88 21.01 0.54
CA THR A 122 17.31 21.26 0.75
C THR A 122 17.88 20.32 1.82
N HIS A 123 19.06 19.75 1.59
CA HIS A 123 19.77 18.91 2.57
C HIS A 123 20.41 19.76 3.69
N ILE A 124 19.77 19.80 4.87
CA ILE A 124 20.11 20.68 6.00
C ILE A 124 20.58 19.94 7.27
N GLY A 125 20.40 18.63 7.35
CA GLY A 125 20.88 17.78 8.44
C GLY A 125 21.88 16.72 7.99
N GLU A 126 22.12 15.73 8.84
CA GLU A 126 22.89 14.53 8.46
C GLU A 126 21.94 13.46 7.89
N PHE A 127 22.30 12.88 6.74
CA PHE A 127 21.57 11.78 6.12
C PHE A 127 22.54 10.69 5.66
N ALA A 128 22.33 9.44 6.10
CA ALA A 128 23.17 8.28 5.74
C ALA A 128 24.70 8.53 5.91
N GLU A 129 25.10 9.07 7.06
CA GLU A 129 26.47 9.49 7.40
C GLU A 129 27.05 10.65 6.53
N ILE A 130 26.25 11.26 5.66
CA ILE A 130 26.61 12.46 4.87
C ILE A 130 26.21 13.71 5.67
N PRO A 131 27.17 14.60 6.02
CA PRO A 131 26.86 15.90 6.64
C PRO A 131 26.01 16.81 5.74
N PRO A 132 25.35 17.85 6.28
CA PRO A 132 24.52 18.75 5.49
C PRO A 132 25.30 19.42 4.37
N THR A 133 24.84 19.22 3.14
CA THR A 133 25.52 19.73 1.93
C THR A 133 24.92 21.03 1.40
N GLY A 134 23.68 21.34 1.77
CA GLY A 134 22.93 22.46 1.16
C GLY A 134 22.48 22.19 -0.28
N ASN A 135 22.66 20.96 -0.79
CA ASN A 135 22.19 20.59 -2.11
C ASN A 135 20.66 20.51 -2.13
N ALA A 136 20.07 20.92 -3.25
CA ALA A 136 18.65 20.71 -3.52
C ALA A 136 18.38 19.22 -3.81
N ILE A 137 17.25 18.71 -3.34
CA ILE A 137 16.76 17.37 -3.64
C ILE A 137 15.44 17.44 -4.41
N GLU A 138 15.21 16.44 -5.25
CA GLU A 138 13.94 16.16 -5.92
C GLU A 138 13.81 14.64 -6.10
N ILE A 139 12.98 14.00 -5.30
CA ILE A 139 12.88 12.53 -5.21
C ILE A 139 11.42 12.08 -5.35
N PRO A 140 11.07 11.42 -6.47
CA PRO A 140 9.82 10.70 -6.58
C PRO A 140 9.79 9.48 -5.65
N MET A 141 8.63 9.27 -5.02
CA MET A 141 8.38 8.24 -4.02
C MET A 141 7.01 7.59 -4.27
N ILE A 142 6.90 6.31 -3.90
CA ILE A 142 5.64 5.57 -3.88
C ILE A 142 5.47 4.93 -2.49
N ALA A 143 4.25 4.91 -1.98
CA ALA A 143 3.87 4.16 -0.79
C ALA A 143 2.69 3.26 -1.12
N ARG A 144 2.68 2.06 -0.54
CA ARG A 144 1.46 1.27 -0.36
C ARG A 144 1.09 1.29 1.11
N TYR A 145 -0.20 1.47 1.41
CA TYR A 145 -0.75 1.37 2.76
C TYR A 145 -1.74 0.20 2.84
N LYS A 146 -1.76 -0.49 3.99
CA LYS A 146 -2.83 -1.41 4.39
C LYS A 146 -3.45 -0.88 5.68
N LEU A 147 -4.78 -0.92 5.75
CA LEU A 147 -5.54 -0.61 6.96
C LEU A 147 -5.78 -1.88 7.79
N GLN A 148 -5.95 -1.72 9.11
CA GLN A 148 -6.39 -2.82 9.98
C GLN A 148 -7.80 -3.32 9.57
N ASP A 149 -8.06 -4.62 9.74
CA ASP A 149 -9.29 -5.25 9.22
C ASP A 149 -10.51 -5.11 10.15
N HIS A 150 -10.42 -4.28 11.20
CA HIS A 150 -11.51 -4.02 12.16
C HIS A 150 -11.62 -2.52 12.52
N GLU A 151 -12.79 -2.12 13.03
CA GLU A 151 -12.97 -0.76 13.57
C GLU A 151 -12.17 -0.54 14.88
N PRO A 152 -11.73 0.70 15.17
CA PRO A 152 -11.70 1.85 14.27
C PRO A 152 -10.62 1.69 13.19
N TYR A 153 -11.01 1.83 11.91
CA TYR A 153 -10.08 1.62 10.79
C TYR A 153 -8.97 2.67 10.75
N HIS A 154 -7.71 2.23 10.77
CA HIS A 154 -6.49 3.03 10.74
C HIS A 154 -5.42 2.35 9.88
N VAL A 155 -4.37 3.07 9.48
CA VAL A 155 -3.21 2.52 8.76
C VAL A 155 -2.40 1.59 9.69
N GLU A 156 -2.32 0.32 9.32
CA GLU A 156 -1.63 -0.76 10.05
C GLU A 156 -0.23 -1.01 9.48
N GLN A 157 -0.07 -0.90 8.15
CA GLN A 157 1.20 -1.16 7.48
C GLN A 157 1.48 -0.18 6.33
N GLY A 158 2.75 0.16 6.14
CA GLY A 158 3.24 0.99 5.03
C GLY A 158 4.46 0.38 4.35
N TRP A 159 4.51 0.39 3.02
CA TRP A 159 5.69 0.00 2.24
C TRP A 159 6.11 1.18 1.37
N ILE A 160 7.25 1.78 1.68
CA ILE A 160 7.77 2.98 1.04
C ILE A 160 8.85 2.59 0.03
N TYR A 161 8.76 3.13 -1.18
CA TYR A 161 9.67 2.88 -2.30
C TYR A 161 10.34 4.20 -2.70
N PRO A 162 11.36 4.68 -1.95
CA PRO A 162 12.11 5.85 -2.34
C PRO A 162 13.06 5.53 -3.49
N MET A 163 13.26 6.47 -4.43
CA MET A 163 14.41 6.43 -5.34
C MET A 163 15.69 6.84 -4.60
N ALA A 164 16.10 6.04 -3.60
CA ALA A 164 17.26 6.31 -2.76
C ALA A 164 18.57 6.50 -3.56
N ASN A 165 18.72 5.81 -4.69
CA ASN A 165 19.85 5.99 -5.60
C ASN A 165 19.91 7.39 -6.24
N LEU A 166 18.75 8.03 -6.48
CA LEU A 166 18.66 9.40 -6.96
C LEU A 166 18.98 10.39 -5.84
N LEU A 167 18.43 10.16 -4.63
CA LEU A 167 18.75 10.94 -3.45
C LEU A 167 20.26 10.99 -3.20
N MET A 168 20.92 9.82 -3.08
CA MET A 168 22.36 9.75 -2.83
C MET A 168 23.19 10.42 -3.94
N ALA A 169 22.73 10.39 -5.19
CA ALA A 169 23.39 11.11 -6.29
C ALA A 169 23.24 12.64 -6.18
N GLN A 170 22.12 13.14 -5.65
CA GLN A 170 21.92 14.56 -5.36
C GLN A 170 22.74 15.02 -4.15
N LEU A 171 22.84 14.20 -3.10
CA LEU A 171 23.64 14.53 -1.90
C LEU A 171 25.14 14.57 -2.20
N LEU A 172 25.63 13.72 -3.10
CA LEU A 172 27.04 13.60 -3.46
C LEU A 172 27.48 14.47 -4.66
N ALA A 173 26.62 15.37 -5.14
CA ALA A 173 26.97 16.33 -6.18
C ALA A 173 27.88 17.45 -5.63
N GLU A 174 28.93 17.80 -6.40
CA GLU A 174 29.87 18.91 -6.15
C GLU A 174 29.37 20.27 -6.66
#